data_AF-A0A836W7F6-F1
#
_entry.id   AF-A0A836W7F6-F1
#
_cell.length_a   1.000
_cell.length_b   1.000
_cell.length_c   1.000
_cell.angle_alpha   90.00
_cell.angle_beta   90.00
_cell.angle_gamma   90.00
#
_symmetry.space_group_name_H-M   'P 1'
#
loop_
_entity.id
_entity.type
_entity.pdbx_description
1 polymer ?
#
loop_
_entity_poly.entity_id
_entity_poly.type
_entity_poly.pdbx_seq_one_letter_code
_entity_poly.pdbx_strand_id
1 'polypeptide(L)'
;MKLHSLAAVILLATVVLNYVLLLAISMEPLYQWTSTMELQVPGVALTPNGYIGTMSKLIVTVAWPGKGIVYFSADPLTELDTQAAARMAALIASILAGINYYSYDYFIRLESNTSIVGGPSASGAMAVAILAALRGINVPANFSMTGMVDPDATLGLVGGIPQKLEAAARAGAKVFVIPIGERYSTDLNTGEKVDIVALGRELGVNVIEASTIADAYEIATGDKLTPKNVTLDISYPPWLVSSLNESINFYKKTARSNMTCAEETLSGLSTSLASSLVDILRDARHNMDVGAKLEAAGKLYAAVSRYFAAAIETTYACNAAKAYSSTNPLQVLTKLSMNYINETTAILQNVENKFNESLRANTTSITDVQL
;
A
#
# COMPACT_ATOMS: atom_id res chain seq x y z
N MET A 1 11.53 31.01 -71.97
CA MET A 1 10.35 30.32 -71.39
C MET A 1 10.66 29.07 -70.55
N LYS A 2 11.77 28.32 -70.75
CA LYS A 2 12.02 27.08 -70.00
C LYS A 2 12.52 27.27 -68.54
N LEU A 3 13.34 28.29 -68.26
CA LEU A 3 13.90 28.51 -66.91
C LEU A 3 12.85 28.87 -65.84
N HIS A 4 11.85 29.69 -66.18
CA HIS A 4 10.81 30.10 -65.23
C HIS A 4 9.88 28.92 -64.84
N SER A 5 9.66 27.97 -65.74
CA SER A 5 8.88 26.77 -65.43
C SER A 5 9.60 25.85 -64.44
N LEU A 6 10.92 25.73 -64.55
CA LEU A 6 11.72 24.89 -63.65
C LEU A 6 11.79 25.49 -62.23
N ALA A 7 11.95 26.81 -62.13
CA ALA A 7 11.96 27.50 -60.85
C ALA A 7 10.61 27.40 -60.12
N ALA A 8 9.50 27.50 -60.85
CA ALA A 8 8.15 27.32 -60.28
C ALA A 8 7.91 25.88 -59.79
N VAL A 9 8.36 24.87 -60.53
CA VAL A 9 8.26 23.46 -60.12
C VAL A 9 9.13 23.18 -58.89
N ILE A 10 10.34 23.71 -58.83
CA ILE A 10 11.22 23.56 -57.66
C ILE A 10 10.61 24.24 -56.44
N LEU A 11 10.07 25.46 -56.58
CA LEU A 11 9.41 26.17 -55.47
C LEU A 11 8.17 25.42 -54.98
N LEU A 12 7.36 24.88 -55.90
CA LEU A 12 6.19 24.07 -55.53
C LEU A 12 6.62 22.79 -54.83
N ALA A 13 7.66 22.11 -55.33
CA ALA A 13 8.20 20.91 -54.72
C ALA A 13 8.80 21.18 -53.34
N THR A 14 9.48 22.31 -53.12
CA THR A 14 10.02 22.67 -51.80
C THR A 14 8.92 23.08 -50.83
N VAL A 15 7.85 23.74 -51.29
CA VAL A 15 6.68 24.05 -50.45
C VAL A 15 5.97 22.76 -50.05
N VAL A 16 5.72 21.84 -51.00
CA VAL A 16 5.10 20.54 -50.72
C VAL A 16 5.99 19.70 -49.80
N LEU A 17 7.30 19.64 -50.04
CA LEU A 17 8.24 18.89 -49.22
C LEU A 17 8.34 19.46 -47.80
N ASN A 18 8.34 20.79 -47.64
CA ASN A 18 8.28 21.42 -46.31
C ASN A 18 6.95 21.15 -45.60
N TYR A 19 5.83 21.15 -46.34
CA TYR A 19 4.52 20.83 -45.76
C TYR A 19 4.43 19.37 -45.31
N VAL A 20 5.01 18.44 -46.08
CA VAL A 20 5.12 17.01 -45.74
C VAL A 20 6.08 16.80 -44.56
N LEU A 21 7.19 17.53 -44.49
CA LEU A 21 8.08 17.50 -43.33
C LEU A 21 7.40 18.05 -42.07
N LEU A 22 6.62 19.13 -42.18
CA LEU A 22 5.83 19.67 -41.05
C LEU A 22 4.81 18.66 -40.52
N LEU A 23 4.17 17.90 -41.41
CA LEU A 23 3.26 16.81 -41.03
C LEU A 23 4.01 15.66 -40.35
N ALA A 24 5.23 15.33 -40.82
CA ALA A 24 6.06 14.28 -40.23
C ALA A 24 6.66 14.65 -38.86
N ILE A 25 6.77 15.94 -38.53
CA ILE A 25 7.36 16.43 -37.26
C ILE A 25 6.36 16.48 -36.09
N SER A 26 5.08 16.16 -36.31
CA SER A 26 4.05 16.18 -35.25
C SER A 26 3.61 14.81 -34.74
N MET A 27 4.47 13.77 -34.83
CA MET A 27 4.22 12.51 -34.13
C MET A 27 4.67 12.60 -32.66
N GLU A 28 4.08 13.53 -31.90
CA GLU A 28 3.90 13.25 -30.47
C GLU A 28 3.13 11.91 -30.39
N PRO A 29 3.48 10.99 -29.48
CA PRO A 29 2.67 9.80 -29.27
C PRO A 29 1.28 10.24 -28.81
N LEU A 30 0.36 10.39 -29.76
CA LEU A 30 -1.02 10.71 -29.45
C LEU A 30 -1.65 9.44 -28.86
N TYR A 31 -1.95 9.48 -27.57
CA TYR A 31 -2.79 8.47 -26.96
C TYR A 31 -4.12 8.42 -27.73
N GLN A 32 -4.44 7.26 -28.28
CA GLN A 32 -5.66 6.99 -29.06
C GLN A 32 -6.87 6.82 -28.14
N TRP A 33 -6.65 6.38 -26.91
CA TRP A 33 -7.68 6.23 -25.91
C TRP A 33 -7.16 6.68 -24.55
N THR A 34 -8.00 7.40 -23.81
CA THR A 34 -7.75 7.75 -22.42
C THR A 34 -9.02 7.56 -21.61
N SER A 35 -8.87 7.21 -20.34
CA SER A 35 -9.96 7.14 -19.38
C SER A 35 -9.48 7.69 -18.05
N THR A 36 -10.26 8.60 -17.49
CA THR A 36 -9.93 9.30 -16.24
C THR A 36 -10.93 8.94 -15.17
N MET A 37 -10.43 8.62 -13.98
CA MET A 37 -11.21 8.38 -12.77
C MET A 37 -10.74 9.32 -11.67
N GLU A 38 -11.70 9.86 -10.92
CA GLU A 38 -11.45 10.71 -9.76
C GLU A 38 -12.05 10.07 -8.51
N LEU A 39 -11.25 9.97 -7.44
CA LEU A 39 -11.69 9.47 -6.14
C LEU A 39 -11.25 10.42 -5.02
N GLN A 40 -11.99 10.41 -3.92
CA GLN A 40 -11.59 11.05 -2.68
C GLN A 40 -10.95 10.01 -1.76
N VAL A 41 -9.68 10.19 -1.43
CA VAL A 41 -8.92 9.24 -0.60
C VAL A 41 -8.50 9.88 0.72
N PRO A 42 -8.69 9.18 1.86
CA PRO A 42 -8.40 9.75 3.16
C PRO A 42 -6.92 9.56 3.53
N GLY A 43 -6.37 10.54 4.23
CA GLY A 43 -5.06 10.51 4.84
C GLY A 43 -5.11 10.90 6.31
N VAL A 44 -3.96 10.87 6.97
CA VAL A 44 -3.78 11.43 8.32
C VAL A 44 -2.71 12.50 8.25
N ALA A 45 -2.96 13.62 8.91
CA ALA A 45 -1.98 14.68 9.10
C ALA A 45 -1.75 14.93 10.60
N LEU A 46 -0.50 15.16 10.98
CA LEU A 46 -0.15 15.62 12.33
C LEU A 46 -0.29 17.14 12.42
N THR A 47 -1.00 17.61 13.44
CA THR A 47 -1.15 19.03 13.77
C THR A 47 -0.67 19.29 15.20
N PRO A 48 -0.51 20.56 15.63
CA PRO A 48 -0.19 20.89 17.02
C PRO A 48 -1.20 20.33 18.05
N ASN A 49 -2.43 20.06 17.61
CA ASN A 49 -3.51 19.55 18.46
C ASN A 49 -3.72 18.03 18.32
N GLY A 50 -2.80 17.33 17.64
CA GLY A 50 -2.88 15.89 17.39
C GLY A 50 -3.13 15.54 15.92
N TYR A 51 -3.42 14.26 15.68
CA TYR A 51 -3.70 13.68 14.38
C TYR A 51 -5.12 14.00 13.94
N ILE A 52 -5.25 14.51 12.71
CA ILE A 52 -6.53 14.73 12.06
C ILE A 52 -6.59 13.94 10.75
N GLY A 53 -7.78 13.52 10.37
CA GLY A 53 -7.99 12.98 9.03
C GLY A 53 -8.08 14.10 7.99
N THR A 54 -7.48 13.86 6.83
CA THR A 54 -7.51 14.75 5.66
C THR A 54 -8.04 14.01 4.45
N MET A 55 -8.49 14.74 3.44
CA MET A 55 -8.91 14.17 2.16
C MET A 55 -8.02 14.69 1.06
N SER A 56 -7.64 13.78 0.16
CA SER A 56 -6.89 14.08 -1.05
C SER A 56 -7.72 13.68 -2.26
N LYS A 57 -7.65 14.50 -3.31
CA LYS A 57 -8.23 14.18 -4.61
C LYS A 57 -7.24 13.30 -5.37
N LEU A 58 -7.60 12.04 -5.59
CA LEU A 58 -6.88 11.11 -6.44
C LEU A 58 -7.44 11.19 -7.85
N ILE A 59 -6.60 11.56 -8.82
CA ILE A 59 -6.93 11.62 -10.23
C ILE A 59 -6.06 10.60 -10.95
N VAL A 60 -6.70 9.63 -11.59
CA VAL A 60 -6.03 8.59 -12.36
C VAL A 60 -6.44 8.74 -13.80
N THR A 61 -5.49 8.80 -14.72
CA THR A 61 -5.73 8.67 -16.16
C THR A 61 -4.93 7.51 -16.70
N VAL A 62 -5.59 6.62 -17.44
CA VAL A 62 -4.94 5.51 -18.15
C VAL A 62 -5.01 5.77 -19.64
N ALA A 63 -3.90 5.58 -20.34
CA ALA A 63 -3.75 6.01 -21.73
C ALA A 63 -3.17 4.91 -22.62
N TRP A 64 -3.72 4.74 -23.82
CA TRP A 64 -3.30 3.74 -24.81
C TRP A 64 -3.05 4.37 -26.18
N PRO A 65 -2.06 3.91 -26.97
CA PRO A 65 -1.02 2.96 -26.57
C PRO A 65 0.02 3.62 -25.66
N GLY A 66 0.54 2.84 -24.71
CA GLY A 66 1.61 3.25 -23.79
C GLY A 66 2.73 2.21 -23.72
N LYS A 67 3.61 2.37 -22.73
CA LYS A 67 4.80 1.52 -22.51
C LYS A 67 4.88 0.96 -21.09
N GLY A 68 3.83 1.09 -20.28
CA GLY A 68 3.84 0.71 -18.87
C GLY A 68 4.51 1.74 -17.96
N ILE A 69 4.58 3.01 -18.38
CA ILE A 69 5.20 4.07 -17.57
C ILE A 69 4.16 4.60 -16.59
N VAL A 70 4.55 4.70 -15.33
CA VAL A 70 3.73 5.31 -14.26
C VAL A 70 4.27 6.69 -13.97
N TYR A 71 3.52 7.70 -14.36
CA TYR A 71 3.75 9.11 -14.05
C TYR A 71 3.01 9.43 -12.75
N PHE A 72 3.76 9.58 -11.66
CA PHE A 72 3.21 9.99 -10.39
C PHE A 72 3.50 11.47 -10.15
N SER A 73 2.46 12.22 -9.82
CA SER A 73 2.54 13.63 -9.45
C SER A 73 1.75 13.86 -8.16
N ALA A 74 2.29 14.69 -7.28
CA ALA A 74 1.60 15.09 -6.08
C ALA A 74 1.72 16.60 -5.88
N ASP A 75 0.67 17.19 -5.35
CA ASP A 75 0.64 18.55 -4.82
C ASP A 75 0.03 18.43 -3.42
N PRO A 76 0.84 18.42 -2.33
CA PRO A 76 2.24 18.86 -2.18
C PRO A 76 3.30 17.75 -2.43
N LEU A 77 4.54 17.92 -1.92
CA LEU A 77 5.61 16.92 -1.95
C LEU A 77 5.17 15.53 -1.46
N THR A 78 5.71 14.48 -2.10
CA THR A 78 5.40 13.08 -1.86
C THR A 78 6.59 12.28 -1.36
N GLU A 79 6.34 11.30 -0.50
CA GLU A 79 7.33 10.31 -0.07
C GLU A 79 7.58 9.23 -1.14
N LEU A 80 8.73 8.53 -1.05
CA LEU A 80 9.17 7.52 -2.03
C LEU A 80 8.28 6.28 -2.06
N ASP A 81 7.74 5.90 -0.90
CA ASP A 81 6.88 4.74 -0.71
C ASP A 81 5.57 4.85 -1.52
N THR A 82 5.02 6.06 -1.63
CA THR A 82 3.79 6.36 -2.35
C THR A 82 3.99 6.16 -3.86
N GLN A 83 5.15 6.56 -4.39
CA GLN A 83 5.51 6.34 -5.79
C GLN A 83 5.73 4.86 -6.12
N ALA A 84 6.35 4.10 -5.22
CA ALA A 84 6.49 2.66 -5.39
C ALA A 84 5.12 1.96 -5.35
N ALA A 85 4.26 2.34 -4.40
CA ALA A 85 2.92 1.79 -4.27
C ALA A 85 2.02 2.12 -5.47
N ALA A 86 2.20 3.28 -6.10
CA ALA A 86 1.51 3.65 -7.33
C ALA A 86 1.86 2.72 -8.51
N ARG A 87 3.13 2.29 -8.63
CA ARG A 87 3.55 1.30 -9.64
C ARG A 87 2.92 -0.07 -9.39
N MET A 88 2.90 -0.50 -8.12
CA MET A 88 2.25 -1.76 -7.75
C MET A 88 0.74 -1.71 -8.06
N ALA A 89 0.08 -0.61 -7.73
CA ALA A 89 -1.34 -0.40 -8.02
C ALA A 89 -1.65 -0.51 -9.52
N ALA A 90 -0.84 0.11 -10.38
CA ALA A 90 -1.01 0.03 -11.84
C ALA A 90 -0.80 -1.39 -12.37
N LEU A 91 0.21 -2.10 -11.88
CA LEU A 91 0.47 -3.49 -12.23
C LEU A 91 -0.71 -4.40 -11.86
N ILE A 92 -1.13 -4.36 -10.59
CA ILE A 92 -2.22 -5.20 -10.08
C ILE A 92 -3.54 -4.88 -10.77
N ALA A 93 -3.86 -3.60 -11.00
CA ALA A 93 -5.07 -3.22 -11.71
C ALA A 93 -5.09 -3.75 -13.16
N SER A 94 -3.96 -3.70 -13.86
CA SER A 94 -3.83 -4.23 -15.24
C SER A 94 -4.03 -5.74 -15.29
N ILE A 95 -3.42 -6.41 -14.31
CA ILE A 95 -3.54 -7.84 -14.05
C ILE A 95 -5.02 -8.23 -13.86
N LEU A 96 -5.75 -7.53 -12.98
CA LEU A 96 -7.16 -7.79 -12.70
C LEU A 96 -8.08 -7.42 -13.88
N ALA A 97 -7.71 -6.42 -14.67
CA ALA A 97 -8.41 -6.06 -15.91
C ALA A 97 -8.19 -7.08 -17.04
N GLY A 98 -7.22 -8.00 -16.91
CA GLY A 98 -6.87 -8.97 -17.93
C GLY A 98 -6.22 -8.32 -19.17
N ILE A 99 -5.47 -7.23 -18.96
CA ILE A 99 -4.76 -6.50 -20.01
C ILE A 99 -3.25 -6.58 -19.80
N ASN A 100 -2.48 -6.33 -20.87
CA ASN A 100 -1.04 -6.18 -20.74
C ASN A 100 -0.70 -4.81 -20.13
N TYR A 101 -0.06 -4.82 -18.96
CA TYR A 101 0.44 -3.64 -18.26
C TYR A 101 1.25 -2.70 -19.18
N TYR A 102 2.09 -3.27 -20.05
CA TYR A 102 2.98 -2.52 -20.95
C TYR A 102 2.27 -1.92 -22.15
N SER A 103 0.97 -2.16 -22.34
CA SER A 103 0.20 -1.55 -23.41
C SER A 103 -0.35 -0.17 -23.06
N TYR A 104 -0.26 0.26 -21.80
CA TYR A 104 -0.84 1.52 -21.31
C TYR A 104 0.19 2.31 -20.50
N ASP A 105 0.04 3.63 -20.48
CA ASP A 105 0.71 4.50 -19.51
C ASP A 105 -0.31 4.97 -18.47
N TYR A 106 0.18 5.22 -17.25
CA TYR A 106 -0.64 5.52 -16.08
C TYR A 106 -0.22 6.86 -15.51
N PHE A 107 -1.16 7.79 -15.43
CA PHE A 107 -0.96 9.11 -14.84
C PHE A 107 -1.73 9.16 -13.55
N ILE A 108 -1.03 9.29 -12.44
CA ILE A 108 -1.61 9.32 -11.10
C ILE A 108 -1.23 10.66 -10.49
N ARG A 109 -2.25 11.49 -10.24
CA ARG A 109 -2.11 12.76 -9.54
C ARG A 109 -2.82 12.72 -8.21
N LEU A 110 -2.13 13.15 -7.16
CA LEU A 110 -2.70 13.26 -5.82
C LEU A 110 -2.64 14.71 -5.36
N GLU A 111 -3.81 15.31 -5.13
CA GLU A 111 -3.91 16.71 -4.68
C GLU A 111 -4.42 16.73 -3.23
N SER A 112 -3.71 17.43 -2.36
CA SER A 112 -4.03 17.55 -0.94
C SER A 112 -3.76 18.96 -0.46
N ASN A 113 -4.54 19.41 0.52
CA ASN A 113 -4.27 20.68 1.22
C ASN A 113 -3.25 20.52 2.36
N THR A 114 -2.63 19.34 2.51
CA THR A 114 -1.56 19.10 3.49
C THR A 114 -0.21 19.61 2.98
N SER A 115 0.81 19.64 3.84
CA SER A 115 2.18 20.05 3.43
C SER A 115 3.00 18.91 2.83
N ILE A 116 2.69 17.66 3.19
CA ILE A 116 3.31 16.44 2.67
C ILE A 116 2.21 15.37 2.54
N VAL A 117 2.33 14.51 1.52
CA VAL A 117 1.55 13.28 1.42
C VAL A 117 2.50 12.09 1.37
N GLY A 118 2.27 11.10 2.23
CA GLY A 118 3.12 9.91 2.35
C GLY A 118 2.32 8.67 2.73
N GLY A 119 2.97 7.52 2.71
CA GLY A 119 2.37 6.25 3.07
C GLY A 119 1.71 5.51 1.89
N PRO A 120 1.82 4.17 1.83
CA PRO A 120 1.22 3.37 0.77
C PRO A 120 -0.30 3.23 0.90
N SER A 121 -0.93 3.84 1.91
CA SER A 121 -2.33 3.61 2.30
C SER A 121 -3.39 4.04 1.27
N ALA A 122 -3.02 4.83 0.26
CA ALA A 122 -3.88 5.20 -0.85
C ALA A 122 -3.75 4.25 -2.06
N SER A 123 -2.79 3.33 -2.07
CA SER A 123 -2.48 2.50 -3.24
C SER A 123 -3.57 1.49 -3.58
N GLY A 124 -4.35 1.02 -2.59
CA GLY A 124 -5.55 0.24 -2.86
C GLY A 124 -6.59 1.04 -3.64
N ALA A 125 -6.79 2.32 -3.27
CA ALA A 125 -7.69 3.23 -3.99
C ALA A 125 -7.14 3.57 -5.39
N MET A 126 -5.82 3.73 -5.55
CA MET A 126 -5.18 3.86 -6.87
C MET A 126 -5.47 2.65 -7.75
N ALA A 127 -5.34 1.43 -7.21
CA ALA A 127 -5.59 0.21 -7.96
C ALA A 127 -7.06 0.11 -8.40
N VAL A 128 -8.01 0.40 -7.50
CA VAL A 128 -9.45 0.46 -7.82
C VAL A 128 -9.73 1.51 -8.89
N ALA A 129 -9.15 2.70 -8.78
CA ALA A 129 -9.33 3.79 -9.75
C ALA A 129 -8.79 3.43 -11.15
N ILE A 130 -7.59 2.84 -11.22
CA ILE A 130 -6.98 2.38 -12.47
C ILE A 130 -7.82 1.27 -13.09
N LEU A 131 -8.26 0.29 -12.30
CA LEU A 131 -9.09 -0.82 -12.76
C LEU A 131 -10.43 -0.31 -13.30
N ALA A 132 -11.08 0.62 -12.60
CA ALA A 132 -12.30 1.30 -13.04
C ALA A 132 -12.09 2.07 -14.35
N ALA A 133 -11.00 2.83 -14.46
CA ALA A 133 -10.64 3.56 -15.67
C ALA A 133 -10.45 2.60 -16.87
N LEU A 134 -9.70 1.51 -16.67
CA LEU A 134 -9.45 0.48 -17.68
C LEU A 134 -10.71 -0.23 -18.16
N ARG A 135 -11.68 -0.43 -17.26
CA ARG A 135 -12.96 -1.08 -17.56
C ARG A 135 -14.03 -0.10 -18.05
N GLY A 136 -13.77 1.20 -17.98
CA GLY A 136 -14.75 2.24 -18.32
C GLY A 136 -15.95 2.26 -17.36
N ILE A 137 -15.76 1.84 -16.11
CA ILE A 137 -16.79 1.81 -15.07
C ILE A 137 -16.53 2.95 -14.10
N ASN A 138 -17.55 3.76 -13.83
CA ASN A 138 -17.42 4.89 -12.90
C ASN A 138 -17.46 4.43 -11.45
N VAL A 139 -16.63 5.05 -10.61
CA VAL A 139 -16.73 4.94 -9.15
C VAL A 139 -17.61 6.09 -8.63
N PRO A 140 -18.62 5.82 -7.79
CA PRO A 140 -19.45 6.86 -7.19
C PRO A 140 -18.64 7.87 -6.37
N ALA A 141 -18.97 9.17 -6.46
CA ALA A 141 -18.27 10.22 -5.71
C ALA A 141 -18.43 10.11 -4.19
N ASN A 142 -19.41 9.34 -3.70
CA ASN A 142 -19.63 9.06 -2.29
C ASN A 142 -18.92 7.77 -1.81
N PHE A 143 -18.03 7.20 -2.61
CA PHE A 143 -17.16 6.09 -2.23
C PHE A 143 -15.80 6.61 -1.77
N SER A 144 -15.28 6.04 -0.69
CA SER A 144 -13.90 6.25 -0.26
C SER A 144 -13.35 4.96 0.37
N MET A 145 -12.02 4.83 0.45
CA MET A 145 -11.39 3.64 1.01
C MET A 145 -9.97 3.94 1.49
N THR A 146 -9.45 3.08 2.36
CA THR A 146 -8.03 3.06 2.74
C THR A 146 -7.50 1.63 2.66
N GLY A 147 -6.21 1.49 2.34
CA GLY A 147 -5.55 0.18 2.26
C GLY A 147 -4.35 0.21 1.32
N MET A 148 -3.33 -0.57 1.67
CA MET A 148 -2.21 -0.81 0.76
C MET A 148 -2.58 -1.88 -0.28
N VAL A 149 -2.05 -1.79 -1.50
CA VAL A 149 -2.09 -2.91 -2.45
C VAL A 149 -0.88 -3.81 -2.22
N ASP A 150 -1.14 -5.07 -1.90
CA ASP A 150 -0.09 -6.09 -1.76
C ASP A 150 0.18 -6.78 -3.11
N PRO A 151 1.38 -7.39 -3.30
CA PRO A 151 1.75 -8.05 -4.57
C PRO A 151 0.84 -9.20 -5.00
N ASP A 152 0.06 -9.78 -4.09
CA ASP A 152 -0.93 -10.83 -4.36
C ASP A 152 -2.36 -10.32 -4.54
N ALA A 153 -2.49 -9.01 -4.80
CA ALA A 153 -3.73 -8.25 -4.94
C ALA A 153 -4.60 -8.20 -3.68
N THR A 154 -4.06 -8.58 -2.51
CA THR A 154 -4.75 -8.39 -1.23
C THR A 154 -4.67 -6.93 -0.77
N LEU A 155 -5.56 -6.59 0.17
CA LEU A 155 -5.70 -5.25 0.73
C LEU A 155 -4.95 -5.21 2.08
N GLY A 156 -3.80 -4.56 2.08
CA GLY A 156 -2.85 -4.51 3.18
C GLY A 156 -3.20 -3.49 4.26
N LEU A 157 -2.54 -3.67 5.42
CA LEU A 157 -2.78 -2.92 6.65
C LEU A 157 -2.44 -1.43 6.60
N VAL A 158 -3.17 -0.65 7.39
CA VAL A 158 -3.00 0.81 7.48
C VAL A 158 -3.32 1.31 8.89
N GLY A 159 -2.66 2.40 9.30
CA GLY A 159 -2.96 3.10 10.55
C GLY A 159 -3.99 4.22 10.39
N GLY A 160 -4.53 4.68 11.54
CA GLY A 160 -5.34 5.89 11.66
C GLY A 160 -6.71 5.82 10.99
N ILE A 161 -7.34 4.65 10.99
CA ILE A 161 -8.66 4.45 10.37
C ILE A 161 -9.75 5.33 11.00
N PRO A 162 -9.81 5.57 12.33
CA PRO A 162 -10.80 6.49 12.91
C PRO A 162 -10.74 7.89 12.29
N GLN A 163 -9.55 8.50 12.28
CA GLN A 163 -9.33 9.83 11.71
C GLN A 163 -9.71 9.87 10.21
N LYS A 164 -9.31 8.85 9.45
CA LYS A 164 -9.60 8.72 8.02
C LYS A 164 -11.10 8.60 7.74
N LEU A 165 -11.80 7.78 8.53
CA LEU A 165 -13.24 7.59 8.40
C LEU A 165 -13.99 8.89 8.70
N GLU A 166 -13.62 9.61 9.77
CA GLU A 166 -14.22 10.92 10.08
C GLU A 166 -14.02 11.93 8.95
N ALA A 167 -12.82 11.97 8.34
CA ALA A 167 -12.56 12.85 7.20
C ALA A 167 -13.39 12.47 5.98
N ALA A 168 -13.50 11.17 5.67
CA ALA A 168 -14.34 10.68 4.60
C ALA A 168 -15.83 11.02 4.84
N ALA A 169 -16.31 10.87 6.08
CA ALA A 169 -17.68 11.24 6.45
C ALA A 169 -17.94 12.74 6.27
N ARG A 170 -17.01 13.60 6.73
CA ARG A 170 -17.09 15.06 6.53
C ARG A 170 -17.08 15.45 5.05
N ALA A 171 -16.38 14.70 4.21
CA ALA A 171 -16.36 14.89 2.76
C ALA A 171 -17.58 14.28 2.04
N GLY A 172 -18.54 13.70 2.77
CA GLY A 172 -19.79 13.21 2.23
C GLY A 172 -19.75 11.76 1.74
N ALA A 173 -18.72 10.99 2.08
CA ALA A 173 -18.69 9.56 1.77
C ALA A 173 -19.88 8.84 2.42
N LYS A 174 -20.42 7.85 1.72
CA LYS A 174 -21.50 6.96 2.18
C LYS A 174 -21.07 5.51 2.26
N VAL A 175 -20.03 5.14 1.52
CA VAL A 175 -19.39 3.84 1.59
C VAL A 175 -17.91 4.05 1.88
N PHE A 176 -17.40 3.35 2.89
CA PHE A 176 -16.00 3.40 3.29
C PHE A 176 -15.42 2.00 3.39
N VAL A 177 -14.46 1.67 2.53
CA VAL A 177 -13.81 0.35 2.54
C VAL A 177 -12.51 0.38 3.36
N ILE A 178 -12.36 -0.65 4.21
CA ILE A 178 -11.16 -0.88 5.04
C ILE A 178 -10.59 -2.28 4.80
N PRO A 179 -9.31 -2.54 5.11
CA PRO A 179 -8.74 -3.88 5.04
C PRO A 179 -9.46 -4.86 5.95
N ILE A 180 -9.57 -6.12 5.53
CA ILE A 180 -10.18 -7.18 6.34
C ILE A 180 -9.43 -7.37 7.67
N GLY A 181 -10.17 -7.46 8.77
CA GLY A 181 -9.62 -7.63 10.12
C GLY A 181 -9.30 -6.32 10.83
N GLU A 182 -9.58 -5.16 10.22
CA GLU A 182 -9.31 -3.83 10.78
C GLU A 182 -10.57 -3.13 11.34
N ARG A 183 -11.65 -3.87 11.59
CA ARG A 183 -12.85 -3.34 12.24
C ARG A 183 -12.56 -2.62 13.57
N TYR A 184 -11.59 -3.09 14.35
CA TYR A 184 -11.15 -2.42 15.57
C TYR A 184 -9.79 -1.79 15.33
N SER A 185 -9.76 -0.49 15.08
CA SER A 185 -8.52 0.24 14.78
C SER A 185 -8.19 1.24 15.87
N THR A 186 -6.91 1.52 16.04
CA THR A 186 -6.41 2.41 17.09
C THR A 186 -6.60 3.87 16.70
N ASP A 187 -7.19 4.64 17.59
CA ASP A 187 -7.21 6.10 17.50
C ASP A 187 -5.82 6.65 17.78
N LEU A 188 -5.29 7.48 16.87
CA LEU A 188 -3.92 7.97 16.99
C LEU A 188 -3.73 9.05 18.06
N ASN A 189 -4.81 9.69 18.53
CA ASN A 189 -4.76 10.70 19.58
C ASN A 189 -4.90 10.09 20.97
N THR A 190 -5.82 9.14 21.15
CA THR A 190 -6.10 8.54 22.45
C THR A 190 -5.34 7.23 22.68
N GLY A 191 -4.93 6.55 21.61
CA GLY A 191 -4.37 5.20 21.66
C GLY A 191 -5.42 4.12 21.91
N GLU A 192 -6.70 4.46 22.00
CA GLU A 192 -7.79 3.53 22.29
C GLU A 192 -8.28 2.81 21.02
N LYS A 193 -8.89 1.62 21.20
CA LYS A 193 -9.52 0.90 20.10
C LYS A 193 -10.93 1.42 19.83
N VAL A 194 -11.19 1.72 18.57
CA VAL A 194 -12.49 2.18 18.09
C VAL A 194 -13.08 1.12 17.17
N ASP A 195 -14.34 0.72 17.42
CA ASP A 195 -15.12 -0.08 16.46
C ASP A 195 -15.48 0.82 15.27
N ILE A 196 -14.76 0.67 14.17
CA ILE A 196 -14.90 1.49 12.97
C ILE A 196 -16.27 1.30 12.33
N VAL A 197 -16.89 0.12 12.45
CA VAL A 197 -18.25 -0.11 11.92
C VAL A 197 -19.30 0.57 12.80
N ALA A 198 -19.08 0.67 14.11
CA ALA A 198 -19.95 1.44 14.99
C ALA A 198 -19.80 2.95 14.74
N LEU A 199 -18.56 3.45 14.68
CA LEU A 199 -18.25 4.84 14.35
C LEU A 199 -18.82 5.23 12.97
N GLY A 200 -18.71 4.36 11.97
CA GLY A 200 -19.29 4.58 10.65
C GLY A 200 -20.80 4.78 10.71
N ARG A 201 -21.51 3.95 11.49
CA ARG A 201 -22.97 4.10 11.69
C ARG A 201 -23.33 5.43 12.34
N GLU A 202 -22.57 5.87 13.33
CA GLU A 202 -22.76 7.17 13.98
C GLU A 202 -22.55 8.34 13.01
N LEU A 203 -21.55 8.21 12.13
CA LEU A 203 -21.21 9.21 11.11
C LEU A 203 -22.07 9.12 9.83
N GLY A 204 -22.99 8.16 9.74
CA GLY A 204 -23.83 7.95 8.57
C GLY A 204 -23.08 7.41 7.35
N VAL A 205 -22.04 6.60 7.56
CA VAL A 205 -21.18 5.96 6.57
C VAL A 205 -21.24 4.43 6.73
N ASN A 206 -21.51 3.72 5.64
CA ASN A 206 -21.46 2.26 5.62
C ASN A 206 -20.00 1.79 5.49
N VAL A 207 -19.45 1.21 6.55
CA VAL A 207 -18.08 0.67 6.58
C VAL A 207 -18.10 -0.79 6.19
N ILE A 208 -17.27 -1.18 5.22
CA ILE A 208 -17.20 -2.55 4.70
C ILE A 208 -15.74 -3.01 4.70
N GLU A 209 -15.50 -4.21 5.24
CA GLU A 209 -14.20 -4.87 5.17
C GLU A 209 -14.02 -5.58 3.82
N ALA A 210 -12.87 -5.36 3.18
CA ALA A 210 -12.48 -6.00 1.92
C ALA A 210 -11.15 -6.73 2.06
N SER A 211 -11.04 -7.92 1.47
CA SER A 211 -9.82 -8.73 1.53
C SER A 211 -8.86 -8.48 0.36
N THR A 212 -9.41 -8.10 -0.79
CA THR A 212 -8.66 -7.88 -2.04
C THR A 212 -9.05 -6.59 -2.75
N ILE A 213 -8.22 -6.16 -3.70
CA ILE A 213 -8.56 -5.07 -4.63
C ILE A 213 -9.81 -5.42 -5.45
N ALA A 214 -10.01 -6.70 -5.78
CA ALA A 214 -11.20 -7.17 -6.48
C ALA A 214 -12.48 -6.94 -5.66
N ASP A 215 -12.46 -7.28 -4.36
CA ASP A 215 -13.59 -7.04 -3.46
C ASP A 215 -13.88 -5.54 -3.36
N ALA A 216 -12.84 -4.73 -3.15
CA ALA A 216 -12.99 -3.28 -3.02
C ALA A 216 -13.54 -2.65 -4.31
N TYR A 217 -13.11 -3.14 -5.48
CA TYR A 217 -13.62 -2.72 -6.78
C TYR A 217 -15.10 -3.09 -6.95
N GLU A 218 -15.50 -4.31 -6.61
CA GLU A 218 -16.90 -4.74 -6.69
C GLU A 218 -17.79 -3.93 -5.73
N ILE A 219 -17.32 -3.65 -4.51
CA ILE A 219 -18.02 -2.77 -3.56
C ILE A 219 -18.13 -1.34 -4.10
N ALA A 220 -17.06 -0.82 -4.72
CA ALA A 220 -17.02 0.54 -5.24
C ALA A 220 -17.96 0.73 -6.43
N THR A 221 -18.03 -0.25 -7.34
CA THR A 221 -18.64 -0.06 -8.67
C THR A 221 -19.93 -0.85 -8.88
N GLY A 222 -20.15 -1.90 -8.09
CA GLY A 222 -21.18 -2.92 -8.35
C GLY A 222 -20.86 -3.84 -9.54
N ASP A 223 -19.76 -3.59 -10.26
CA ASP A 223 -19.29 -4.44 -11.36
C ASP A 223 -18.51 -5.61 -10.79
N LYS A 224 -19.00 -6.82 -11.04
CA LYS A 224 -18.26 -8.03 -10.68
C LYS A 224 -17.12 -8.20 -11.66
N LEU A 225 -15.91 -8.39 -11.14
CA LEU A 225 -14.85 -8.98 -11.93
C LEU A 225 -15.26 -10.42 -12.25
N THR A 226 -16.01 -10.62 -13.33
CA THR A 226 -16.07 -11.93 -13.98
C THR A 226 -14.65 -12.18 -14.42
N PRO A 227 -13.93 -13.15 -13.84
CA PRO A 227 -12.64 -13.50 -14.38
C PRO A 227 -12.94 -13.93 -15.83
N LYS A 228 -12.49 -13.16 -16.82
CA LYS A 228 -11.91 -13.87 -17.97
C LYS A 228 -10.93 -14.82 -17.31
N ASN A 229 -10.97 -16.12 -17.63
CA ASN A 229 -10.06 -17.13 -17.08
C ASN A 229 -8.59 -16.76 -17.39
N VAL A 230 -8.11 -15.68 -16.81
CA VAL A 230 -6.75 -15.34 -16.57
C VAL A 230 -6.57 -15.95 -15.19
N THR A 231 -6.26 -17.24 -15.17
CA THR A 231 -5.48 -17.78 -14.06
C THR A 231 -4.23 -16.94 -14.01
N LEU A 232 -4.29 -15.90 -13.19
CA LEU A 232 -3.13 -15.18 -12.73
C LEU A 232 -2.37 -16.19 -11.91
N ASP A 233 -1.50 -16.94 -12.57
CA ASP A 233 -0.44 -17.68 -11.92
C ASP A 233 0.56 -16.65 -11.37
N ILE A 234 0.11 -15.84 -10.42
CA ILE A 234 0.97 -15.09 -9.52
C ILE A 234 1.45 -16.13 -8.49
N SER A 235 2.10 -17.18 -8.98
CA SER A 235 2.93 -18.00 -8.12
C SER A 235 4.13 -17.14 -7.78
N TYR A 236 4.35 -16.93 -6.48
CA TYR A 236 5.62 -16.39 -6.04
C TYR A 236 6.75 -17.26 -6.61
N PRO A 237 7.86 -16.66 -7.07
CA PRO A 237 9.06 -17.41 -7.39
C PRO A 237 9.44 -18.32 -6.21
N PRO A 238 9.97 -19.54 -6.44
CA PRO A 238 10.29 -20.47 -5.35
C PRO A 238 11.17 -19.88 -4.25
N TRP A 239 12.13 -19.02 -4.61
CA TRP A 239 12.98 -18.31 -3.64
C TRP A 239 12.18 -17.37 -2.75
N LEU A 240 11.17 -16.68 -3.29
CA LEU A 240 10.32 -15.77 -2.55
C LEU A 240 9.37 -16.54 -1.64
N VAL A 241 8.82 -17.67 -2.11
CA VAL A 241 8.05 -18.60 -1.26
C VAL A 241 8.90 -19.05 -0.06
N SER A 242 10.15 -19.47 -0.29
CA SER A 242 11.06 -19.87 0.79
C SER A 242 11.27 -18.73 1.79
N SER A 243 11.62 -17.55 1.29
CA SER A 243 11.87 -16.36 2.12
C SER A 243 10.65 -15.92 2.92
N LEU A 244 9.45 -15.95 2.32
CA LEU A 244 8.20 -15.66 3.01
C LEU A 244 7.91 -16.72 4.07
N ASN A 245 8.08 -18.00 3.79
CA ASN A 245 7.87 -19.07 4.77
C ASN A 245 8.86 -18.99 5.95
N GLU A 246 10.12 -18.67 5.69
CA GLU A 246 11.10 -18.39 6.74
C GLU A 246 10.67 -17.22 7.63
N SER A 247 10.19 -16.14 7.01
CA SER A 247 9.64 -14.97 7.71
C SER A 247 8.40 -15.32 8.53
N ILE A 248 7.46 -16.09 7.97
CA ILE A 248 6.27 -16.62 8.66
C ILE A 248 6.70 -17.38 9.92
N ASN A 249 7.62 -18.33 9.79
CA ASN A 249 8.09 -19.16 10.89
C ASN A 249 8.78 -18.32 11.97
N PHE A 250 9.64 -17.38 11.56
CA PHE A 250 10.31 -16.47 12.47
C PHE A 250 9.30 -15.61 13.26
N TYR A 251 8.40 -14.90 12.58
CA TYR A 251 7.45 -14.01 13.24
C TYR A 251 6.43 -14.77 14.09
N LYS A 252 5.93 -15.93 13.65
CA LYS A 252 5.05 -16.79 14.48
C LYS A 252 5.74 -17.23 15.76
N LYS A 253 7.01 -17.66 15.67
CA LYS A 253 7.78 -18.11 16.82
C LYS A 253 8.02 -16.95 17.79
N THR A 254 8.44 -15.81 17.29
CA THR A 254 8.66 -14.58 18.08
C THR A 254 7.37 -14.14 18.76
N ALA A 255 6.26 -14.07 18.03
CA ALA A 255 4.96 -13.67 18.56
C ALA A 255 4.51 -14.59 19.70
N ARG A 256 4.56 -15.91 19.52
CA ARG A 256 4.18 -16.88 20.56
C ARG A 256 5.08 -16.77 21.79
N SER A 257 6.39 -16.73 21.60
CA SER A 257 7.35 -16.66 22.71
C SER A 257 7.16 -15.38 23.54
N ASN A 258 6.98 -14.24 22.88
CA ASN A 258 6.82 -12.96 23.56
C ASN A 258 5.41 -12.80 24.16
N MET A 259 4.39 -13.42 23.56
CA MET A 259 3.06 -13.50 24.16
C MET A 259 3.10 -14.22 25.50
N THR A 260 3.71 -15.41 25.55
CA THR A 260 3.89 -16.17 26.81
C THR A 260 4.69 -15.36 27.84
N CYS A 261 5.80 -14.74 27.44
CA CYS A 261 6.58 -13.85 28.30
C CYS A 261 5.72 -12.75 28.95
N ALA A 262 4.90 -12.08 28.15
CA ALA A 262 4.05 -11.00 28.63
C ALA A 262 3.01 -11.54 29.63
N GLU A 263 2.30 -12.61 29.26
CA GLU A 263 1.23 -13.23 30.06
C GLU A 263 1.71 -13.70 31.44
N GLU A 264 2.87 -14.36 31.51
CA GLU A 264 3.47 -14.82 32.77
C GLU A 264 3.86 -13.66 33.70
N THR A 265 4.12 -12.48 33.14
CA THR A 265 4.57 -11.30 33.89
C THR A 265 3.40 -10.39 34.31
N LEU A 266 2.20 -10.57 33.72
CA LEU A 266 1.04 -9.70 33.96
C LEU A 266 0.62 -9.60 35.44
N SER A 267 0.72 -10.72 36.19
CA SER A 267 0.29 -10.76 37.59
C SER A 267 1.12 -9.88 38.53
N GLY A 268 2.34 -9.49 38.11
CA GLY A 268 3.23 -8.63 38.88
C GLY A 268 3.03 -7.13 38.65
N LEU A 269 2.04 -6.72 37.85
CA LEU A 269 1.85 -5.34 37.42
C LEU A 269 0.67 -4.67 38.12
N SER A 270 0.65 -3.33 38.09
CA SER A 270 -0.54 -2.56 38.49
C SER A 270 -1.73 -2.87 37.57
N THR A 271 -2.95 -2.78 38.10
CA THR A 271 -4.17 -3.16 37.37
C THR A 271 -4.33 -2.42 36.04
N SER A 272 -4.03 -1.11 35.98
CA SER A 272 -4.19 -0.33 34.74
C SER A 272 -3.17 -0.70 33.67
N LEU A 273 -1.92 -0.98 34.07
CA LEU A 273 -0.88 -1.37 33.12
C LEU A 273 -1.13 -2.80 32.63
N ALA A 274 -1.53 -3.70 33.53
CA ALA A 274 -1.93 -5.05 33.18
C ALA A 274 -3.07 -5.04 32.15
N SER A 275 -4.11 -4.20 32.35
CA SER A 275 -5.21 -4.10 31.38
C SER A 275 -4.75 -3.61 30.00
N SER A 276 -3.92 -2.56 29.93
CA SER A 276 -3.41 -2.07 28.65
C SER A 276 -2.58 -3.12 27.90
N LEU A 277 -1.78 -3.92 28.62
CA LEU A 277 -1.01 -5.00 28.01
C LEU A 277 -1.89 -6.17 27.57
N VAL A 278 -2.96 -6.48 28.31
CA VAL A 278 -3.95 -7.49 27.90
C VAL A 278 -4.62 -7.10 26.57
N ASP A 279 -4.94 -5.82 26.37
CA ASP A 279 -5.50 -5.34 25.11
C ASP A 279 -4.52 -5.53 23.94
N ILE A 280 -3.23 -5.20 24.13
CA ILE A 280 -2.19 -5.42 23.12
C ILE A 280 -2.02 -6.91 22.81
N LEU A 281 -2.05 -7.78 23.83
CA LEU A 281 -1.95 -9.23 23.63
C LEU A 281 -3.17 -9.82 22.91
N ARG A 282 -4.35 -9.23 23.10
CA ARG A 282 -5.56 -9.58 22.35
C ARG A 282 -5.41 -9.22 20.88
N ASP A 283 -4.88 -8.04 20.56
CA ASP A 283 -4.62 -7.63 19.17
C ASP A 283 -3.61 -8.56 18.50
N ALA A 284 -2.54 -8.91 19.21
CA ALA A 284 -1.56 -9.86 18.71
C ALA A 284 -2.17 -11.23 18.41
N ARG A 285 -3.06 -11.73 19.26
CA ARG A 285 -3.81 -12.98 19.00
C ARG A 285 -4.68 -12.86 17.75
N HIS A 286 -5.40 -11.76 17.61
CA HIS A 286 -6.21 -11.50 16.41
C HIS A 286 -5.35 -11.49 15.14
N ASN A 287 -4.21 -10.79 15.16
CA ASN A 287 -3.26 -10.80 14.06
C ASN A 287 -2.71 -12.20 13.77
N MET A 288 -2.41 -13.01 14.79
CA MET A 288 -2.02 -14.41 14.62
C MET A 288 -3.13 -15.25 13.97
N ASP A 289 -4.38 -15.07 14.37
CA ASP A 289 -5.53 -15.83 13.84
C ASP A 289 -5.83 -15.45 12.38
N VAL A 290 -5.78 -14.14 12.06
CA VAL A 290 -5.94 -13.65 10.68
C VAL A 290 -4.78 -14.13 9.81
N GLY A 291 -3.54 -14.05 10.32
CA GLY A 291 -2.35 -14.58 9.65
C GLY A 291 -2.47 -16.06 9.32
N ALA A 292 -3.00 -16.88 10.24
CA ALA A 292 -3.21 -18.31 10.02
C ALA A 292 -4.24 -18.61 8.93
N LYS A 293 -5.32 -17.83 8.86
CA LYS A 293 -6.32 -17.95 7.78
C LYS A 293 -5.73 -17.58 6.42
N LEU A 294 -4.92 -16.52 6.36
CA LEU A 294 -4.25 -16.08 5.12
C LEU A 294 -3.19 -17.09 4.65
N GLU A 295 -2.39 -17.63 5.57
CA GLU A 295 -1.41 -18.68 5.30
C GLU A 295 -2.09 -19.94 4.74
N ALA A 296 -3.18 -20.38 5.36
CA ALA A 296 -3.97 -21.52 4.87
C ALA A 296 -4.57 -21.28 3.48
N ALA A 297 -4.84 -20.01 3.12
CA ALA A 297 -5.32 -19.61 1.81
C ALA A 297 -4.20 -19.37 0.77
N GLY A 298 -2.93 -19.61 1.13
CA GLY A 298 -1.77 -19.38 0.26
C GLY A 298 -1.38 -17.91 0.05
N LYS A 299 -1.96 -16.99 0.84
CA LYS A 299 -1.68 -15.54 0.79
C LYS A 299 -0.47 -15.20 1.66
N LEU A 300 0.70 -15.69 1.24
CA LEU A 300 1.91 -15.71 2.07
C LEU A 300 2.39 -14.31 2.48
N TYR A 301 2.37 -13.32 1.58
CA TYR A 301 2.80 -11.96 1.93
C TYR A 301 1.88 -11.31 2.99
N ALA A 302 0.56 -11.38 2.77
CA ALA A 302 -0.42 -10.88 3.73
C ALA A 302 -0.32 -11.61 5.08
N ALA A 303 -0.07 -12.93 5.06
CA ALA A 303 0.18 -13.71 6.27
C ALA A 303 1.45 -13.25 7.01
N VAL A 304 2.57 -13.07 6.30
CA VAL A 304 3.82 -12.51 6.87
C VAL A 304 3.55 -11.16 7.54
N SER A 305 2.83 -10.26 6.86
CA SER A 305 2.50 -8.94 7.38
C SER A 305 1.72 -9.01 8.70
N ARG A 306 0.74 -9.91 8.78
CA ARG A 306 -0.02 -10.16 10.02
C ARG A 306 0.83 -10.73 11.15
N TYR A 307 1.68 -11.71 10.84
CA TYR A 307 2.57 -12.27 11.86
C TYR A 307 3.64 -11.27 12.32
N PHE A 308 4.13 -10.42 11.42
CA PHE A 308 5.04 -9.34 11.76
C PHE A 308 4.40 -8.34 12.72
N ALA A 309 3.16 -7.91 12.45
CA ALA A 309 2.40 -7.07 13.36
C ALA A 309 2.25 -7.71 14.76
N ALA A 310 1.84 -8.98 14.82
CA ALA A 310 1.73 -9.73 16.08
C ALA A 310 3.08 -9.84 16.82
N ALA A 311 4.19 -10.02 16.09
CA ALA A 311 5.53 -10.08 16.67
C ALA A 311 5.94 -8.73 17.28
N ILE A 312 5.59 -7.60 16.65
CA ILE A 312 5.84 -6.26 17.21
C ILE A 312 5.02 -6.07 18.50
N GLU A 313 3.71 -6.31 18.44
CA GLU A 313 2.78 -6.11 19.56
C GLU A 313 3.19 -6.93 20.80
N THR A 314 3.49 -8.22 20.61
CA THR A 314 3.93 -9.10 21.70
C THR A 314 5.30 -8.75 22.24
N THR A 315 6.22 -8.31 21.38
CA THR A 315 7.55 -7.83 21.80
C THR A 315 7.42 -6.61 22.69
N TYR A 316 6.60 -5.64 22.27
CA TYR A 316 6.30 -4.47 23.08
C TYR A 316 5.69 -4.89 24.42
N ALA A 317 4.69 -5.78 24.41
CA ALA A 317 4.01 -6.21 25.62
C ALA A 317 4.95 -6.93 26.60
N CYS A 318 5.80 -7.85 26.12
CA CYS A 318 6.79 -8.58 26.93
C CYS A 318 7.83 -7.63 27.53
N ASN A 319 8.35 -6.68 26.74
CA ASN A 319 9.37 -5.74 27.20
C ASN A 319 8.80 -4.75 28.22
N ALA A 320 7.60 -4.23 27.98
CA ALA A 320 6.89 -3.39 28.95
C ALA A 320 6.62 -4.16 30.25
N ALA A 321 6.09 -5.39 30.15
CA ALA A 321 5.82 -6.21 31.34
C ALA A 321 7.10 -6.48 32.15
N LYS A 322 8.22 -6.83 31.50
CA LYS A 322 9.53 -7.01 32.15
C LYS A 322 10.05 -5.74 32.80
N ALA A 323 9.87 -4.59 32.16
CA ALA A 323 10.34 -3.33 32.69
C ALA A 323 9.55 -2.92 33.93
N TYR A 324 8.23 -2.95 33.86
CA TYR A 324 7.36 -2.47 34.93
C TYR A 324 7.12 -3.47 36.06
N SER A 325 7.50 -4.74 35.88
CA SER A 325 7.62 -5.70 37.00
C SER A 325 8.93 -5.54 37.77
N SER A 326 9.89 -4.77 37.25
CA SER A 326 11.17 -4.49 37.91
C SER A 326 11.09 -3.27 38.83
N THR A 327 11.93 -3.24 39.85
CA THR A 327 12.13 -2.07 40.71
C THR A 327 12.81 -0.90 39.98
N ASN A 328 13.44 -1.14 38.83
CA ASN A 328 14.05 -0.10 37.99
C ASN A 328 13.72 -0.27 36.50
N PRO A 329 12.51 0.16 36.07
CA PRO A 329 12.05 0.01 34.69
C PRO A 329 12.98 0.65 33.65
N LEU A 330 13.55 1.82 33.94
CA LEU A 330 14.45 2.55 33.02
C LEU A 330 15.72 1.75 32.70
N GLN A 331 16.30 1.09 33.71
CA GLN A 331 17.49 0.27 33.50
C GLN A 331 17.18 -0.96 32.63
N VAL A 332 16.03 -1.59 32.85
CA VAL A 332 15.57 -2.73 32.04
C VAL A 332 15.34 -2.30 30.59
N LEU A 333 14.61 -1.20 30.36
CA LEU A 333 14.36 -0.67 29.02
C LEU A 333 15.65 -0.28 28.30
N THR A 334 16.60 0.34 29.01
CA THR A 334 17.92 0.67 28.45
C THR A 334 18.66 -0.58 27.99
N LYS A 335 18.69 -1.62 28.85
CA LYS A 335 19.36 -2.88 28.52
C LYS A 335 18.71 -3.58 27.32
N LEU A 336 17.38 -3.64 27.28
CA LEU A 336 16.64 -4.21 26.16
C LEU A 336 16.92 -3.43 24.86
N SER A 337 16.87 -2.10 24.91
CA SER A 337 17.13 -1.23 23.77
C SER A 337 18.55 -1.43 23.22
N MET A 338 19.56 -1.49 24.11
CA MET A 338 20.95 -1.75 23.70
C MET A 338 21.12 -3.13 23.05
N ASN A 339 20.43 -4.17 23.56
CA ASN A 339 20.44 -5.48 22.91
C ASN A 339 19.85 -5.40 21.49
N TYR A 340 18.71 -4.73 21.30
CA TYR A 340 18.12 -4.55 19.97
C TYR A 340 19.03 -3.76 19.02
N ILE A 341 19.67 -2.70 19.50
CA ILE A 341 20.62 -1.91 18.70
C ILE A 341 21.78 -2.81 18.26
N ASN A 342 22.34 -3.61 19.17
CA ASN A 342 23.46 -4.50 18.85
C ASN A 342 23.05 -5.59 17.84
N GLU A 343 21.90 -6.23 18.03
CA GLU A 343 21.36 -7.23 17.10
C GLU A 343 21.10 -6.63 15.71
N THR A 344 20.46 -5.45 15.66
CA THR A 344 20.18 -4.74 14.41
C THR A 344 21.47 -4.32 13.71
N THR A 345 22.45 -3.84 14.46
CA THR A 345 23.78 -3.48 13.91
C THR A 345 24.47 -4.69 13.29
N ALA A 346 24.40 -5.85 13.95
CA ALA A 346 24.95 -7.09 13.42
C ALA A 346 24.25 -7.53 12.12
N ILE A 347 22.93 -7.38 12.04
CA ILE A 347 22.16 -7.67 10.82
C ILE A 347 22.58 -6.71 9.69
N LEU A 348 22.65 -5.40 9.96
CA LEU A 348 23.05 -4.41 8.96
C LEU A 348 24.47 -4.66 8.43
N GLN A 349 25.42 -4.99 9.32
CA GLN A 349 26.77 -5.38 8.93
C GLN A 349 26.78 -6.64 8.05
N ASN A 350 25.96 -7.64 8.37
CA ASN A 350 25.83 -8.84 7.56
C ASN A 350 25.24 -8.54 6.17
N VAL A 351 24.23 -7.68 6.09
CA VAL A 351 23.64 -7.22 4.81
C VAL A 351 24.67 -6.45 4.00
N GLU A 352 25.42 -5.53 4.62
CA GLU A 352 26.48 -4.78 3.97
C GLU A 352 27.58 -5.71 3.43
N ASN A 353 27.98 -6.72 4.20
CA ASN A 353 28.94 -7.73 3.76
C ASN A 353 28.42 -8.51 2.55
N LYS A 354 27.19 -9.03 2.61
CA LYS A 354 26.56 -9.74 1.48
C LYS A 354 26.42 -8.84 0.24
N PHE A 355 26.07 -7.58 0.42
CA PHE A 355 25.99 -6.61 -0.68
C PHE A 355 27.37 -6.37 -1.32
N ASN A 356 28.41 -6.19 -0.50
CA ASN A 356 29.78 -6.02 -0.98
C ASN A 356 30.32 -7.28 -1.67
N GLU A 357 29.95 -8.47 -1.20
CA GLU A 357 30.25 -9.74 -1.87
C GLU A 357 29.58 -9.83 -3.25
N SER A 358 28.29 -9.45 -3.34
CA SER A 358 27.54 -9.40 -4.60
C SER A 358 28.17 -8.41 -5.60
N LEU A 359 28.57 -7.22 -5.16
CA LEU A 359 29.28 -6.25 -6.01
C LEU A 359 30.60 -6.81 -6.55
N ARG A 360 31.34 -7.58 -5.74
CA ARG A 360 32.61 -8.21 -6.15
C ARG A 360 32.40 -9.39 -7.10
N ALA A 361 31.28 -10.10 -6.96
CA ALA A 361 30.94 -11.26 -7.79
C ALA A 361 30.41 -10.89 -9.19
N ASN A 362 30.28 -9.60 -9.51
CA ASN A 362 29.69 -9.09 -10.76
C ASN A 362 28.28 -9.66 -11.03
N THR A 363 27.58 -10.04 -9.96
CA THR A 363 26.20 -10.50 -10.01
C THR A 363 25.32 -9.29 -10.29
N THR A 364 24.64 -9.30 -11.44
CA THR A 364 23.87 -8.15 -11.93
C THR A 364 22.38 -8.27 -11.59
N SER A 365 21.96 -9.42 -11.06
CA SER A 365 20.59 -9.70 -10.68
C SER A 365 20.48 -10.16 -9.23
N ILE A 366 19.39 -9.76 -8.55
CA ILE A 366 19.06 -10.19 -7.18
C ILE A 366 18.84 -11.72 -7.08
N THR A 367 18.65 -12.40 -8.21
CA THR A 367 18.54 -13.87 -8.30
C THR A 367 19.88 -14.59 -8.25
N ASP A 368 20.98 -13.88 -8.44
CA ASP A 368 22.33 -14.47 -8.51
C ASP A 368 22.95 -14.65 -7.12
N VAL A 369 22.33 -14.03 -6.11
CA VAL A 369 22.68 -14.23 -4.70
C VAL A 369 21.94 -15.45 -4.19
N GLN A 370 22.62 -16.60 -4.10
CA GLN A 370 22.11 -17.73 -3.32
C GLN A 370 22.11 -17.31 -1.84
N LEU A 371 20.92 -17.23 -1.24
CA LEU A 371 20.71 -16.76 0.13
C LEU A 371 21.32 -17.69 1.19
#